data_AF-A0A966CZS8-F1
#
_entry.id   AF-A0A966CZS8-F1
#
_cell.length_a   1.000
_cell.length_b   1.000
_cell.length_c   1.000
_cell.angle_alpha   90.00
_cell.angle_beta   90.00
_cell.angle_gamma   90.00
#
_symmetry.space_group_name_H-M   'P 1'
#
loop_
_entity.id
_entity.type
_entity.pdbx_description
1 polymer ?
#
loop_
_entity_poly.entity_id
_entity_poly.type
_entity_poly.pdbx_seq_one_letter_code
_entity_poly.pdbx_strand_id
1 'polypeptide(L)' 'MLKRDTTLRVHRKTILFNDKEMEALQMYCKKYKISSQSKFIREAVVTTILKQLEEDHPKLF' A
#
# COMPACT_ATOMS: atom_id res chain seq x y z
N MET A 1 29.03 -6.15 13.99
CA MET A 1 27.57 -5.94 13.92
C MET A 1 27.15 -5.96 12.46
N LEU A 2 26.40 -6.97 11.99
CA LEU A 2 25.83 -6.93 10.64
C LEU A 2 24.86 -5.74 10.55
N LYS A 3 25.06 -4.85 9.56
CA LYS A 3 24.07 -3.84 9.21
C LYS A 3 22.77 -4.55 8.87
N ARG A 4 21.71 -4.31 9.64
CA ARG A 4 20.36 -4.75 9.29
C ARG A 4 20.00 -4.11 7.96
N ASP A 5 19.64 -4.92 6.97
CA ASP A 5 19.14 -4.43 5.70
C ASP A 5 17.81 -3.69 5.95
N THR A 6 17.85 -2.37 5.81
CA THR A 6 16.73 -1.46 6.12
C THR A 6 15.57 -1.61 5.13
N THR A 7 15.75 -2.40 4.07
CA THR A 7 14.72 -2.62 3.05
C THR A 7 13.82 -3.83 3.34
N LEU A 8 14.18 -4.65 4.34
CA LEU A 8 13.41 -5.84 4.70
C LEU A 8 12.07 -5.48 5.34
N ARG A 9 11.02 -6.16 4.88
CA ARG A 9 9.64 -5.97 5.37
C ARG A 9 9.41 -6.86 6.59
N VAL A 10 9.70 -6.34 7.78
CA VAL A 10 9.61 -7.10 9.04
C VAL A 10 8.34 -6.84 9.85
N HIS A 11 7.60 -5.78 9.54
CA HIS A 11 6.40 -5.40 10.29
C HIS A 11 5.14 -6.02 9.66
N ARG A 12 4.47 -6.91 10.41
CA ARG A 12 3.18 -7.49 10.01
C ARG A 12 2.04 -6.53 10.35
N LYS A 13 1.09 -6.39 9.42
CA LYS A 13 -0.19 -5.69 9.61
C LYS A 13 -1.32 -6.56 9.07
N THR A 14 -2.49 -6.47 9.69
CA THR A 14 -3.71 -7.18 9.30
C THR A 14 -4.80 -6.13 9.02
N ILE A 15 -5.55 -6.32 7.95
CA ILE A 15 -6.68 -5.48 7.56
C ILE A 15 -7.88 -6.41 7.39
N LEU A 16 -9.04 -5.99 7.88
CA LEU A 16 -10.30 -6.70 7.71
C LEU A 16 -11.12 -5.97 6.64
N PHE A 17 -11.75 -6.73 5.76
CA PHE A 17 -12.65 -6.25 4.73
C PHE A 17 -14.02 -6.89 4.94
N ASN A 18 -15.09 -6.15 4.66
CA ASN A 18 -16.39 -6.76 4.48
C ASN A 18 -16.47 -7.48 3.11
N ASP A 19 -17.56 -8.23 2.89
CA ASP A 19 -17.73 -9.04 1.68
C ASP A 19 -17.64 -8.21 0.40
N LYS A 20 -18.28 -7.02 0.37
CA LYS A 20 -18.30 -6.15 -0.82
C LYS A 20 -16.93 -5.55 -1.11
N GLU A 21 -16.21 -5.14 -0.07
CA GLU A 21 -14.85 -4.61 -0.21
C GLU A 21 -13.88 -5.69 -0.72
N MET A 22 -14.01 -6.92 -0.22
CA MET A 22 -13.19 -8.03 -0.67
C MET A 22 -13.51 -8.41 -2.12
N GLU A 23 -14.78 -8.43 -2.49
CA GLU A 23 -15.22 -8.68 -3.86
C GLU A 23 -14.65 -7.62 -4.82
N ALA A 24 -14.77 -6.34 -4.47
CA ALA A 24 -14.22 -5.24 -5.25
C ALA A 24 -12.69 -5.35 -5.43
N LEU A 25 -11.96 -5.68 -4.37
CA LEU A 25 -10.51 -5.91 -4.41
C LEU A 25 -10.16 -7.07 -5.36
N GLN A 26 -10.87 -8.20 -5.26
CA GLN A 26 -10.64 -9.36 -6.12
C GLN A 26 -10.93 -9.04 -7.59
N MET A 27 -12.05 -8.36 -7.88
CA MET A 27 -12.39 -7.95 -9.24
C MET A 27 -11.32 -7.01 -9.81
N TYR A 28 -10.86 -6.04 -9.03
CA TYR A 28 -9.78 -5.13 -9.42
C TYR A 28 -8.51 -5.91 -9.75
N CYS A 29 -8.06 -6.79 -8.85
CA CYS A 29 -6.86 -7.58 -9.06
C CYS A 29 -6.97 -8.48 -10.30
N LYS A 30 -8.13 -9.08 -10.55
CA LYS A 30 -8.39 -9.89 -11.75
C LYS A 30 -8.34 -9.04 -13.02
N LYS A 31 -9.00 -7.88 -13.03
CA LYS A 31 -9.08 -6.97 -14.19
C LYS A 31 -7.70 -6.47 -14.61
N TYR A 32 -6.85 -6.09 -13.66
CA TYR A 32 -5.53 -5.53 -13.90
C TYR A 32 -4.38 -6.55 -13.79
N LYS A 33 -4.70 -7.85 -13.70
CA LYS A 33 -3.72 -8.96 -13.61
C LYS A 33 -2.70 -8.77 -12.48
N ILE A 34 -3.17 -8.25 -11.34
CA ILE A 34 -2.34 -8.04 -10.16
C ILE A 34 -2.00 -9.40 -9.55
N SER A 35 -0.71 -9.73 -9.52
CA SER A 35 -0.20 -11.01 -9.01
C SER A 35 -0.18 -11.11 -7.48
N SER A 36 -0.15 -9.98 -6.77
CA SER A 36 -0.10 -9.95 -5.30
C SER A 36 -0.98 -8.84 -4.74
N GLN A 37 -2.05 -9.22 -4.06
CA GLN A 37 -2.94 -8.29 -3.36
C GLN A 37 -2.19 -7.51 -2.27
N SER A 38 -1.34 -8.19 -1.49
CA SER A 38 -0.54 -7.55 -0.44
C SER A 38 0.44 -6.52 -0.98
N LYS A 39 1.02 -6.75 -2.16
CA LYS A 39 1.86 -5.74 -2.84
C LYS A 39 1.01 -4.54 -3.23
N PHE A 40 -0.12 -4.77 -3.89
CA PHE A 40 -1.01 -3.71 -4.34
C PHE A 40 -1.54 -2.86 -3.19
N ILE A 41 -2.07 -3.46 -2.13
CA ILE A 41 -2.57 -2.74 -0.96
C ILE A 41 -1.47 -1.87 -0.36
N ARG A 42 -0.26 -2.41 -0.22
CA ARG A 42 0.87 -1.67 0.34
C ARG A 42 1.27 -0.49 -0.55
N GLU A 43 1.33 -0.67 -1.86
CA GLU A 43 1.63 0.39 -2.80
C GLU A 43 0.54 1.47 -2.77
N ALA A 44 -0.73 1.08 -2.79
CA ALA A 44 -1.86 2.00 -2.71
C ALA A 44 -1.79 2.87 -1.44
N VAL A 45 -1.58 2.25 -0.26
CA VAL A 45 -1.47 2.97 1.01
C VAL A 45 -0.27 3.92 1.03
N VAL A 46 0.92 3.45 0.62
CA VAL A 46 2.13 4.27 0.64
C VAL A 46 2.02 5.42 -0.35
N THR A 47 1.49 5.19 -1.55
CA THR A 47 1.26 6.24 -2.56
C THR A 47 0.29 7.29 -2.04
N THR A 48 -0.80 6.91 -1.37
CA THR A 48 -1.74 7.87 -0.79
C THR A 48 -1.07 8.72 0.30
N ILE A 49 -0.30 8.11 1.19
CA ILE A 49 0.43 8.83 2.24
C ILE A 49 1.42 9.84 1.63
N LEU A 50 2.22 9.41 0.65
CA LEU A 50 3.22 10.28 0.03
C LEU A 50 2.58 11.45 -0.71
N LYS A 51 1.50 11.21 -1.46
CA LYS A 51 0.75 12.28 -2.15
C LYS A 51 0.21 13.31 -1.16
N GLN A 52 -0.39 12.87 -0.06
CA GLN A 52 -0.89 13.78 0.96
C GLN A 52 0.24 14.62 1.56
N LEU A 53 1.38 14.00 1.87
CA LEU A 53 2.55 14.73 2.39
C LEU A 53 3.11 15.75 1.40
N GLU A 54 3.10 15.45 0.11
CA GLU A 54 3.51 16.38 -0.95
C GLU A 54 2.52 17.56 -1.08
N GLU A 55 1.22 17.30 -0.94
CA GLU A 55 0.18 18.33 -0.99
C GLU A 55 0.21 19.25 0.24
N ASP A 56 0.48 18.69 1.42
CA ASP A 56 0.56 19.42 2.69
C ASP A 56 1.89 20.15 2.88
N HIS A 57 2.91 19.84 2.07
CA HIS A 57 4.18 20.54 2.14
C HIS A 57 3.97 22.00 1.72
N PRO A 58 4.36 22.99 2.56
CA PRO A 58 4.20 24.39 2.20
C PRO A 58 4.92 24.64 0.89
N LYS A 59 4.16 25.03 -0.14
CA LYS A 59 4.72 25.46 -1.42
C LYS A 59 5.38 26.80 -1.13
N LEU A 60 6.71 26.86 -1.24
CA LEU A 60 7.43 28.13 -1.17
C LEU A 60 6.78 29.04 -2.23
N PHE A 61 6.21 30.15 -1.77
CA PHE A 61 5.83 31.27 -2.60
C PHE A 61 7.07 31.81 -3.33
#